data_AF-A0A4R6FHG4-F1
#
_entry.id   AF-A0A4R6FHG4-F1
#
_cell.length_a   1.000
_cell.length_b   1.000
_cell.length_c   1.000
_cell.angle_alpha   90.00
_cell.angle_beta   90.00
_cell.angle_gamma   90.00
#
_symmetry.space_group_name_H-M   'P 1'
#
loop_
_entity.id
_entity.type
_entity.pdbx_description
1 polymer ?
#
loop_
_entity_poly.entity_id
_entity_poly.type
_entity_poly.pdbx_seq_one_letter_code
_entity_poly.pdbx_strand_id
1 'polypeptide(L)'
;MITIKIVQRTKKLTDGLYPIFLRVTKDRQTKYYKTPFSSEISEWSPSTGTFNKKLKNHFQYNRLLVKIKDRAYQVASEIEIQNPDYTLEDFDKLYRVTFNPVKNDVFAFFDEIVEEMTYAGRVGNAKSYKDTKTSVQIFHKSKKLSFREVNSTFLSKYDAFLRSRGGTDGGVGVKMRAIRALFNKAIERGIVKESLYPFKKYKISGLRGKGFKRALDFEEIMRIVNVDLSNHPHLVDTRNYFVFSFYTRGMNFADMMGLEWKDVEKNVIYYTRAKTKGNFSIAIMPPVREILDYYGINGYGNKYVFPLLYRENYTPTQLADRKHKMLGIYNKNLKELATICEITKNVSSYVARHSFANCLKQKGVATDVISESLGHQNLTVTQAYLKELDTQVVDKALEVLL
;
A
#
# COMPACT_ATOMS: atom_id res chain seq x y z
N MET A 1 -45.93 1.38 5.77
CA MET A 1 -45.74 -0.07 5.49
C MET A 1 -45.28 -0.27 4.04
N ILE A 2 -44.14 -0.91 3.83
CA ILE A 2 -43.58 -1.18 2.50
C ILE A 2 -44.26 -2.38 1.83
N THR A 3 -44.56 -2.26 0.53
CA THR A 3 -45.11 -3.34 -0.30
C THR A 3 -44.14 -3.67 -1.41
N ILE A 4 -43.76 -4.94 -1.51
CA ILE A 4 -42.79 -5.45 -2.49
C ILE A 4 -43.45 -6.52 -3.36
N LYS A 5 -43.53 -6.28 -4.67
CA LYS A 5 -44.15 -7.21 -5.64
C LYS A 5 -43.29 -7.36 -6.89
N ILE A 6 -43.30 -8.55 -7.49
CA ILE A 6 -42.78 -8.73 -8.85
C ILE A 6 -43.94 -8.51 -9.82
N VAL A 7 -43.71 -7.73 -10.86
CA VAL A 7 -44.74 -7.34 -11.83
C VAL A 7 -44.20 -7.39 -13.25
N GLN A 8 -45.03 -7.83 -14.19
CA GLN A 8 -44.80 -7.64 -15.62
C GLN A 8 -45.23 -6.22 -16.01
N ARG A 9 -44.38 -5.50 -16.74
CA ARG A 9 -44.70 -4.15 -17.23
C ARG A 9 -45.55 -4.24 -18.49
N THR A 10 -46.32 -3.20 -18.77
CA THR A 10 -47.20 -3.10 -19.95
C THR A 10 -46.50 -2.61 -21.21
N LYS A 11 -45.29 -2.02 -21.10
CA LYS A 11 -44.51 -1.55 -22.25
C LYS A 11 -43.71 -2.71 -22.83
N LYS A 12 -44.00 -3.07 -24.08
CA LYS A 12 -43.30 -4.09 -24.87
C LYS A 12 -41.86 -3.64 -25.20
N LEU A 13 -40.91 -4.56 -25.16
CA LEU A 13 -39.53 -4.35 -25.58
C LEU A 13 -39.37 -4.56 -27.11
N THR A 14 -38.19 -4.25 -27.64
CA THR A 14 -37.85 -4.41 -29.06
C THR A 14 -37.84 -5.86 -29.53
N ASP A 15 -37.58 -6.81 -28.63
CA ASP A 15 -37.64 -8.26 -28.86
C ASP A 15 -39.08 -8.81 -28.80
N GLY A 16 -40.05 -7.93 -28.54
CA GLY A 16 -41.46 -8.27 -28.45
C GLY A 16 -41.93 -8.83 -27.10
N LEU A 17 -41.05 -8.93 -26.11
CA LEU A 17 -41.39 -9.43 -24.78
C LEU A 17 -41.74 -8.30 -23.81
N TYR A 18 -42.40 -8.63 -22.71
CA TYR A 18 -42.74 -7.68 -21.64
C TYR A 18 -41.79 -7.88 -20.46
N PRO A 19 -41.13 -6.81 -19.98
CA PRO A 19 -40.09 -6.97 -18.97
C PRO A 19 -40.68 -7.14 -17.58
N ILE A 20 -40.00 -7.95 -16.77
CA ILE A 20 -40.36 -8.19 -15.38
C ILE A 20 -39.56 -7.25 -14.46
N PHE A 21 -40.25 -6.63 -13.53
CA PHE A 21 -39.71 -5.65 -12.60
C PHE A 21 -40.06 -6.01 -11.16
N LEU A 22 -39.16 -5.67 -10.24
CA LEU A 22 -39.49 -5.54 -8.83
C LEU A 22 -40.12 -4.14 -8.63
N ARG A 23 -41.35 -4.12 -8.09
CA ARG A 23 -42.06 -2.91 -7.70
C ARG A 23 -42.00 -2.79 -6.18
N VAL A 24 -41.47 -1.67 -5.71
CA VAL A 24 -41.43 -1.32 -4.28
C VAL A 24 -42.27 -0.07 -4.08
N THR A 25 -43.23 -0.16 -3.15
CA THR A 25 -44.16 0.92 -2.84
C THR A 25 -44.11 1.21 -1.33
N LYS A 26 -43.87 2.47 -0.95
CA LYS A 26 -43.94 2.96 0.44
C LYS A 26 -44.57 4.34 0.42
N ASP A 27 -45.49 4.62 1.34
CA ASP A 27 -46.15 5.93 1.51
C ASP A 27 -46.70 6.52 0.20
N ARG A 28 -47.43 5.68 -0.55
CA ARG A 28 -48.02 5.97 -1.88
C ARG A 28 -47.01 6.28 -3.00
N GLN A 29 -45.72 6.30 -2.72
CA GLN A 29 -44.66 6.41 -3.73
C GLN A 29 -44.25 5.03 -4.22
N THR A 30 -43.89 4.90 -5.50
CA THR A 30 -43.51 3.63 -6.11
C THR A 30 -42.24 3.76 -6.95
N LYS A 31 -41.29 2.85 -6.76
CA LYS A 31 -40.10 2.68 -7.59
C LYS A 31 -40.05 1.30 -8.23
N TYR A 32 -39.44 1.24 -9.41
CA TYR A 32 -39.34 0.05 -10.24
C TYR A 32 -37.88 -0.31 -10.50
N TYR A 33 -37.53 -1.58 -10.25
CA TYR A 33 -36.19 -2.12 -10.46
C TYR A 33 -36.24 -3.21 -11.53
N LYS A 34 -35.50 -3.01 -12.61
CA LYS A 34 -35.47 -3.94 -13.74
C LYS A 34 -34.84 -5.26 -13.31
N THR A 35 -35.48 -6.38 -13.64
CA THR A 35 -34.91 -7.73 -13.49
C THR A 35 -34.32 -8.18 -14.84
N PRO A 36 -33.48 -9.24 -14.89
CA PRO A 36 -32.98 -9.75 -16.18
C PRO A 36 -34.04 -10.51 -16.99
N PHE A 37 -35.28 -10.62 -16.49
CA PHE A 37 -36.31 -11.43 -17.12
C PHE A 37 -37.33 -10.58 -17.90
N SER A 38 -37.81 -11.17 -18.98
CA SER A 38 -38.96 -10.74 -19.76
C SER A 38 -39.75 -11.99 -20.17
N SER A 39 -41.02 -11.83 -20.49
CA SER A 39 -41.87 -12.92 -20.97
C SER A 39 -43.01 -12.40 -21.83
N GLU A 40 -43.69 -13.31 -22.52
CA GLU A 40 -44.99 -13.02 -23.08
C GLU A 40 -46.03 -12.77 -21.97
N ILE A 41 -47.16 -12.16 -22.34
CA ILE A 41 -48.32 -12.01 -21.44
C ILE A 41 -48.86 -13.40 -21.05
N SER A 42 -48.86 -14.33 -22.00
CA SER A 42 -49.39 -15.69 -21.84
C SER A 42 -48.61 -16.52 -20.80
N GLU A 43 -47.33 -16.19 -20.58
CA GLU A 43 -46.37 -16.90 -19.72
C GLU A 43 -46.31 -16.36 -18.28
N TRP A 44 -47.01 -15.26 -18.00
CA TRP A 44 -46.99 -14.60 -16.69
C TRP A 44 -48.29 -14.85 -15.93
N SER A 45 -48.20 -15.02 -14.61
CA SER A 45 -49.35 -15.09 -13.70
C SER A 45 -49.40 -13.82 -12.85
N PRO A 46 -50.25 -12.83 -13.19
CA PRO A 46 -50.32 -11.56 -12.47
C PRO A 46 -50.72 -11.69 -11.00
N SER A 47 -51.58 -12.67 -10.67
CA SER A 47 -52.07 -12.91 -9.30
C SER A 47 -50.95 -13.35 -8.35
N THR A 48 -50.04 -14.19 -8.82
CA THR A 48 -48.93 -14.73 -8.03
C THR A 48 -47.63 -13.93 -8.23
N GLY A 49 -47.52 -13.16 -9.30
CA GLY A 49 -46.29 -12.46 -9.67
C GLY A 49 -45.16 -13.41 -10.05
N THR A 50 -45.49 -14.48 -10.78
CA THR A 50 -44.57 -15.55 -11.19
C THR A 50 -44.78 -15.96 -12.65
N PHE A 51 -43.77 -16.59 -13.25
CA PHE A 51 -43.92 -17.30 -14.52
C PHE A 51 -44.76 -18.57 -14.34
N ASN A 52 -45.62 -18.87 -15.31
CA ASN A 52 -46.41 -20.09 -15.35
C ASN A 52 -45.73 -21.20 -16.17
N LYS A 53 -46.35 -22.38 -16.24
CA LYS A 53 -45.78 -23.58 -16.88
C LYS A 53 -45.53 -23.44 -18.39
N LYS A 54 -46.08 -22.42 -19.07
CA LYS A 54 -45.83 -22.19 -20.50
C LYS A 54 -44.39 -21.76 -20.77
N LEU A 55 -43.74 -21.10 -19.81
CA LEU A 55 -42.33 -20.77 -19.91
C LEU A 55 -41.48 -21.98 -19.51
N LYS A 56 -40.68 -22.51 -20.44
CA LYS A 56 -39.86 -23.73 -20.23
C LYS A 56 -39.00 -23.69 -18.95
N ASN A 57 -38.41 -22.54 -18.63
CA ASN A 57 -37.53 -22.36 -17.45
C ASN A 57 -38.24 -21.74 -16.24
N HIS A 58 -39.57 -21.77 -16.17
CA HIS A 58 -40.36 -21.06 -15.15
C HIS A 58 -39.90 -21.35 -13.72
N PHE A 59 -39.56 -22.59 -13.39
CA PHE A 59 -39.12 -22.96 -12.04
C PHE A 59 -37.82 -22.25 -11.63
N GLN A 60 -36.82 -22.26 -12.52
CA GLN A 60 -35.53 -21.62 -12.26
C GLN A 60 -35.68 -20.10 -12.17
N TYR A 61 -36.50 -19.51 -13.04
CA TYR A 61 -36.70 -18.06 -13.08
C TYR A 61 -37.50 -17.61 -11.84
N ASN A 62 -38.55 -18.34 -11.46
CA ASN A 62 -39.32 -18.06 -10.24
C ASN A 62 -38.43 -18.15 -9.00
N ARG A 63 -37.54 -19.15 -8.91
CA ARG A 63 -36.58 -19.24 -7.80
C ARG A 63 -35.66 -18.02 -7.71
N LEU A 64 -35.26 -17.45 -8.85
CA LEU A 64 -34.45 -16.22 -8.89
C LEU A 64 -35.28 -14.98 -8.53
N LEU A 65 -36.54 -14.89 -8.99
CA LEU A 65 -37.46 -13.83 -8.60
C LEU A 65 -37.72 -13.81 -7.08
N VAL A 66 -37.86 -14.98 -6.45
CA VAL A 66 -37.95 -15.12 -4.99
C VAL A 66 -36.72 -14.53 -4.32
N LYS A 67 -35.50 -14.89 -4.76
CA LYS A 67 -34.25 -14.32 -4.19
C LYS A 67 -34.15 -12.80 -4.35
N ILE A 68 -34.62 -12.25 -5.47
CA ILE A 68 -34.68 -10.79 -5.68
C ILE A 68 -35.63 -10.14 -4.67
N LYS A 69 -36.81 -10.74 -4.47
CA LYS A 69 -37.82 -10.27 -3.53
C LYS A 69 -37.34 -10.38 -2.08
N ASP A 70 -36.74 -11.51 -1.69
CA ASP A 70 -36.18 -11.74 -0.35
C ASP A 70 -35.12 -10.70 -0.01
N ARG A 71 -34.20 -10.42 -0.94
CA ARG A 71 -33.20 -9.36 -0.76
C ARG A 71 -33.85 -8.00 -0.54
N ALA A 72 -34.88 -7.67 -1.31
CA ALA A 72 -35.57 -6.39 -1.15
C ALA A 72 -36.22 -6.29 0.25
N TYR A 73 -36.78 -7.39 0.77
CA TYR A 73 -37.25 -7.44 2.16
C TYR A 73 -36.13 -7.33 3.19
N GLN A 74 -34.96 -7.94 2.96
CA GLN A 74 -33.80 -7.80 3.85
C GLN A 74 -33.38 -6.34 3.97
N VAL A 75 -33.16 -5.66 2.84
CA VAL A 75 -32.80 -4.24 2.82
C VAL A 75 -33.88 -3.39 3.51
N ALA A 76 -35.15 -3.68 3.25
CA ALA A 76 -36.26 -2.97 3.90
C ALA A 76 -36.28 -3.18 5.42
N SER A 77 -36.02 -4.41 5.88
CA SER A 77 -36.02 -4.73 7.32
C SER A 77 -34.84 -4.09 8.03
N GLU A 78 -33.65 -4.14 7.42
CA GLU A 78 -32.43 -3.52 7.97
C GLU A 78 -32.58 -2.00 8.12
N ILE A 79 -33.12 -1.31 7.10
CA ILE A 79 -33.31 0.13 7.18
C ILE A 79 -34.42 0.53 8.15
N GLU A 80 -35.51 -0.24 8.25
CA GLU A 80 -36.59 0.00 9.21
C GLU A 80 -36.09 -0.12 10.67
N ILE A 81 -35.20 -1.08 10.95
CA ILE A 81 -34.56 -1.22 12.27
C ILE A 81 -33.67 -0.02 12.60
N GLN A 82 -32.91 0.48 11.63
CA GLN A 82 -31.97 1.59 11.84
C GLN A 82 -32.64 2.96 11.85
N ASN A 83 -33.68 3.13 11.04
CA ASN A 83 -34.43 4.36 10.87
C ASN A 83 -35.90 4.03 10.52
N PRO A 84 -36.80 3.99 11.51
CA PRO A 84 -38.22 3.72 11.28
C PRO A 84 -38.89 4.70 10.29
N ASP A 85 -38.39 5.93 10.19
CA ASP A 85 -38.95 6.99 9.34
C ASP A 85 -38.28 7.08 7.95
N TYR A 86 -37.58 6.02 7.51
CA TYR A 86 -36.89 6.03 6.22
C TYR A 86 -37.81 6.27 5.02
N THR A 87 -37.30 6.95 3.99
CA THR A 87 -38.04 7.22 2.76
C THR A 87 -37.81 6.15 1.69
N LEU A 88 -38.64 6.14 0.64
CA LEU A 88 -38.40 5.28 -0.52
C LEU A 88 -37.10 5.65 -1.25
N GLU A 89 -36.60 6.88 -1.09
CA GLU A 89 -35.30 7.32 -1.61
C GLU A 89 -34.15 6.65 -0.85
N ASP A 90 -34.27 6.52 0.47
CA ASP A 90 -33.24 5.85 1.30
C ASP A 90 -33.16 4.36 0.98
N PHE A 91 -34.31 3.71 0.80
CA PHE A 91 -34.37 2.35 0.28
C PHE A 91 -33.69 2.24 -1.09
N ASP A 92 -33.97 3.17 -2.02
CA ASP A 92 -33.40 3.15 -3.36
C ASP A 92 -31.89 3.25 -3.35
N LYS A 93 -31.33 4.14 -2.52
CA LYS A 93 -29.88 4.28 -2.33
C LYS A 93 -29.26 2.97 -1.86
N LEU A 94 -29.79 2.34 -0.81
CA LEU A 94 -29.26 1.08 -0.28
C LEU A 94 -29.42 -0.09 -1.26
N TYR A 95 -30.61 -0.23 -1.85
CA TYR A 95 -30.92 -1.33 -2.75
C TYR A 95 -30.11 -1.25 -4.05
N ARG A 96 -29.85 -0.04 -4.59
CA ARG A 96 -28.98 0.15 -5.76
C ARG A 96 -27.50 0.00 -5.44
N VAL A 97 -27.03 0.47 -4.28
CA VAL A 97 -25.63 0.30 -3.85
C VAL A 97 -25.26 -1.18 -3.78
N THR A 98 -26.15 -2.02 -3.27
CA THR A 98 -25.97 -3.47 -3.22
C THR A 98 -26.10 -4.18 -4.59
N PHE A 99 -26.56 -3.49 -5.64
CA PHE A 99 -26.66 -4.02 -7.02
C PHE A 99 -25.69 -3.37 -8.00
N ASN A 100 -24.79 -2.48 -7.59
CA ASN A 100 -24.00 -1.72 -8.57
C ASN A 100 -22.85 -2.57 -9.16
N PRO A 101 -22.91 -3.03 -10.44
CA PRO A 101 -21.81 -3.74 -11.06
C PRO A 101 -20.54 -2.87 -11.18
N VAL A 102 -20.67 -1.55 -11.14
CA VAL A 102 -19.53 -0.61 -11.12
C VAL A 102 -18.74 -0.70 -9.80
N LYS A 103 -19.40 -0.99 -8.67
CA LYS A 103 -18.70 -1.21 -7.39
C LYS A 103 -17.97 -2.56 -7.33
N ASN A 104 -18.35 -3.54 -8.16
CA ASN A 104 -17.70 -4.85 -8.18
C ASN A 104 -16.48 -4.93 -9.12
N ASP A 105 -16.09 -3.82 -9.74
CA ASP A 105 -14.88 -3.74 -10.57
C ASP A 105 -13.64 -3.45 -9.72
N VAL A 106 -12.69 -4.38 -9.75
CA VAL A 106 -11.44 -4.33 -8.98
C VAL A 106 -10.58 -3.15 -9.39
N PHE A 107 -10.56 -2.78 -10.68
CA PHE A 107 -9.72 -1.70 -11.18
C PHE A 107 -10.26 -0.33 -10.80
N ALA A 108 -11.56 -0.13 -10.89
CA ALA A 108 -12.22 1.08 -10.40
C ALA A 108 -12.01 1.24 -8.89
N PHE A 109 -12.13 0.16 -8.12
CA PHE A 109 -11.89 0.22 -6.68
C PHE A 109 -10.41 0.48 -6.33
N PHE A 110 -9.46 -0.01 -7.15
CA PHE A 110 -8.06 0.41 -7.03
C PHE A 110 -7.90 1.93 -7.19
N ASP A 111 -8.57 2.55 -8.18
CA ASP A 111 -8.50 4.00 -8.40
C ASP A 111 -9.04 4.79 -7.22
N GLU A 112 -10.23 4.42 -6.72
CA GLU A 112 -10.85 5.01 -5.52
C GLU A 112 -9.87 5.00 -4.34
N ILE A 113 -9.26 3.85 -4.04
CA ILE A 113 -8.30 3.72 -2.94
C ILE A 113 -7.01 4.53 -3.19
N VAL A 114 -6.55 4.62 -4.45
CA VAL A 114 -5.37 5.43 -4.80
C VAL A 114 -5.64 6.92 -4.62
N GLU A 115 -6.81 7.40 -5.03
CA GLU A 115 -7.25 8.79 -4.85
C GLU A 115 -7.36 9.14 -3.37
N GLU A 116 -8.03 8.32 -2.56
CA GLU A 116 -8.12 8.52 -1.12
C GLU A 116 -6.75 8.54 -0.43
N MET A 117 -5.84 7.63 -0.81
CA MET A 117 -4.49 7.62 -0.25
C MET A 117 -3.71 8.86 -0.64
N THR A 118 -3.89 9.35 -1.87
CA THR A 118 -3.23 10.56 -2.36
C THR A 118 -3.75 11.79 -1.62
N TYR A 119 -5.08 11.90 -1.46
CA TYR A 119 -5.74 12.97 -0.70
C TYR A 119 -5.27 12.97 0.77
N ALA A 120 -5.13 11.81 1.38
CA ALA A 120 -4.58 11.65 2.73
C ALA A 120 -3.05 11.81 2.83
N GLY A 121 -2.36 12.26 1.77
CA GLY A 121 -0.91 12.46 1.75
C GLY A 121 -0.06 11.17 1.77
N ARG A 122 -0.69 9.99 1.64
CA ARG A 122 -0.02 8.66 1.63
C ARG A 122 0.43 8.25 0.23
N VAL A 123 1.09 9.18 -0.48
CA VAL A 123 1.48 9.05 -1.90
C VAL A 123 2.32 7.79 -2.18
N GLY A 124 3.20 7.40 -1.26
CA GLY A 124 4.00 6.17 -1.41
C GLY A 124 3.16 4.89 -1.45
N ASN A 125 2.12 4.80 -0.62
CA ASN A 125 1.19 3.67 -0.65
C ASN A 125 0.31 3.73 -1.90
N ALA A 126 -0.17 4.93 -2.26
CA ALA A 126 -0.95 5.14 -3.48
C ALA A 126 -0.19 4.64 -4.73
N LYS A 127 1.10 4.97 -4.85
CA LYS A 127 1.96 4.46 -5.93
C LYS A 127 2.05 2.94 -5.94
N SER A 128 2.23 2.30 -4.78
CA SER A 128 2.27 0.82 -4.70
C SER A 128 0.96 0.18 -5.16
N TYR A 129 -0.20 0.78 -4.85
CA TYR A 129 -1.51 0.30 -5.30
C TYR A 129 -1.68 0.50 -6.81
N LYS A 130 -1.34 1.69 -7.31
CA LYS A 130 -1.35 2.01 -8.75
C LYS A 130 -0.46 1.05 -9.55
N ASP A 131 0.77 0.82 -9.11
CA ASP A 131 1.69 -0.12 -9.75
C ASP A 131 1.17 -1.56 -9.69
N THR A 132 0.38 -1.91 -8.67
CA THR A 132 -0.25 -3.23 -8.58
C THR A 132 -1.41 -3.35 -9.55
N LYS A 133 -2.29 -2.34 -9.61
CA LYS A 133 -3.37 -2.24 -10.59
C LYS A 133 -2.83 -2.41 -12.01
N THR A 134 -1.84 -1.62 -12.41
CA THR A 134 -1.23 -1.69 -13.75
C THR A 134 -0.67 -3.08 -14.04
N SER A 135 0.01 -3.70 -13.08
CA SER A 135 0.55 -5.05 -13.24
C SER A 135 -0.54 -6.11 -13.43
N VAL A 136 -1.64 -6.01 -12.67
CA VAL A 136 -2.80 -6.90 -12.82
C VAL A 136 -3.51 -6.67 -14.17
N GLN A 137 -3.61 -5.42 -14.64
CA GLN A 137 -4.17 -5.12 -15.97
C GLN A 137 -3.35 -5.77 -17.09
N ILE A 138 -2.02 -5.72 -17.01
CA ILE A 138 -1.14 -6.39 -17.99
C ILE A 138 -1.35 -7.92 -17.96
N PHE A 139 -1.48 -8.50 -16.77
CA PHE A 139 -1.73 -9.94 -16.63
C PHE A 139 -3.12 -10.35 -17.16
N HIS A 140 -4.15 -9.60 -16.78
CA HIS A 140 -5.54 -9.94 -17.06
C HIS A 140 -5.97 -9.62 -18.49
N LYS A 141 -5.31 -8.65 -19.16
CA LYS A 141 -5.56 -8.24 -20.56
C LYS A 141 -6.98 -7.73 -20.84
N SER A 142 -7.73 -7.34 -19.81
CA SER A 142 -9.07 -6.75 -19.90
C SER A 142 -9.15 -5.47 -19.06
N LYS A 143 -10.02 -4.55 -19.48
CA LYS A 143 -10.29 -3.28 -18.77
C LYS A 143 -11.22 -3.43 -17.57
N LYS A 144 -11.88 -4.59 -17.42
CA LYS A 144 -12.78 -4.89 -16.31
C LYS A 144 -12.38 -6.20 -15.66
N LEU A 145 -12.46 -6.24 -14.33
CA LEU A 145 -12.14 -7.42 -13.53
C LEU A 145 -13.05 -7.44 -12.31
N SER A 146 -13.86 -8.48 -12.14
CA SER A 146 -14.71 -8.61 -10.95
C SER A 146 -13.98 -9.22 -9.76
N PHE A 147 -14.37 -8.87 -8.54
CA PHE A 147 -13.80 -9.49 -7.33
C PHE A 147 -14.03 -11.01 -7.27
N ARG A 148 -15.08 -11.52 -7.92
CA ARG A 148 -15.37 -12.95 -7.99
C ARG A 148 -14.35 -13.72 -8.85
N GLU A 149 -13.78 -13.07 -9.86
CA GLU A 149 -12.75 -13.66 -10.72
C GLU A 149 -11.40 -13.75 -10.01
N VAL A 150 -11.14 -12.86 -9.06
CA VAL A 150 -9.91 -12.85 -8.26
C VAL A 150 -10.01 -13.88 -7.12
N ASN A 151 -9.96 -15.16 -7.50
CA ASN A 151 -9.91 -16.30 -6.58
C ASN A 151 -8.46 -16.80 -6.35
N SER A 152 -8.27 -17.85 -5.55
CA SER A 152 -6.93 -18.39 -5.28
C SER A 152 -6.20 -18.87 -6.54
N THR A 153 -6.92 -19.41 -7.53
CA THR A 153 -6.34 -19.84 -8.81
C THR A 153 -5.87 -18.66 -9.64
N PHE A 154 -6.62 -17.55 -9.65
CA PHE A 154 -6.17 -16.29 -10.27
C PHE A 154 -4.87 -15.81 -9.62
N LEU A 155 -4.80 -15.80 -8.29
CA LEU A 155 -3.60 -15.37 -7.56
C LEU A 155 -2.39 -16.26 -7.88
N SER A 156 -2.54 -17.58 -7.92
CA SER A 156 -1.44 -18.49 -8.29
C SER A 156 -0.96 -18.28 -9.72
N LYS A 157 -1.87 -18.05 -10.67
CA LYS A 157 -1.49 -17.73 -12.06
C LYS A 157 -0.80 -16.37 -12.18
N TYR A 158 -1.27 -15.38 -11.41
CA TYR A 158 -0.64 -14.05 -11.36
C TYR A 158 0.76 -14.11 -10.73
N ASP A 159 0.96 -14.91 -9.69
CA ASP A 159 2.27 -15.19 -9.10
C ASP A 159 3.24 -15.76 -10.15
N ALA A 160 2.83 -16.83 -10.85
CA ALA A 160 3.63 -17.44 -11.91
C ALA A 160 3.99 -16.44 -13.02
N PHE A 161 3.04 -15.58 -13.42
CA PHE A 161 3.29 -14.50 -14.38
C PHE A 161 4.31 -13.47 -13.87
N LEU A 162 4.28 -13.10 -12.59
CA LEU A 162 5.28 -12.20 -12.03
C LEU A 162 6.67 -12.85 -12.00
N ARG A 163 6.75 -14.14 -11.66
CA ARG A 163 8.01 -14.90 -11.66
C ARG A 163 8.58 -15.06 -13.06
N SER A 164 7.75 -15.32 -14.08
CA SER A 164 8.21 -15.41 -15.47
C SER A 164 8.80 -14.10 -16.00
N ARG A 165 8.56 -12.97 -15.31
CA ARG A 165 9.13 -11.65 -15.60
C ARG A 165 10.26 -11.25 -14.65
N GLY A 166 10.87 -12.22 -13.96
CA GLY A 166 11.99 -11.99 -13.03
C GLY A 166 11.58 -11.46 -11.67
N GLY A 167 10.30 -11.58 -11.29
CA GLY A 167 9.80 -11.15 -9.98
C GLY A 167 10.41 -11.97 -8.85
N THR A 168 11.04 -11.29 -7.89
CA THR A 168 11.53 -11.90 -6.64
C THR A 168 10.40 -12.09 -5.63
N ASP A 169 10.56 -12.97 -4.65
CA ASP A 169 9.58 -13.20 -3.58
C ASP A 169 9.15 -11.90 -2.88
N GLY A 170 10.10 -11.00 -2.63
CA GLY A 170 9.80 -9.68 -2.07
C GLY A 170 8.90 -8.84 -2.97
N GLY A 171 9.19 -8.80 -4.28
CA GLY A 171 8.40 -8.08 -5.28
C GLY A 171 6.99 -8.65 -5.44
N VAL A 172 6.87 -9.97 -5.61
CA VAL A 172 5.58 -10.68 -5.68
C VAL A 172 4.77 -10.43 -4.41
N GLY A 173 5.42 -10.54 -3.25
CA GLY A 173 4.79 -10.31 -1.94
C GLY A 173 4.21 -8.90 -1.79
N VAL A 174 4.85 -7.87 -2.34
CA VAL A 174 4.31 -6.49 -2.33
C VAL A 174 2.99 -6.43 -3.10
N LYS A 175 2.93 -7.00 -4.30
CA LYS A 175 1.72 -7.01 -5.14
C LYS A 175 0.59 -7.80 -4.47
N MET A 176 0.89 -8.97 -3.94
CA MET A 176 -0.09 -9.81 -3.24
C MET A 176 -0.65 -9.14 -1.98
N ARG A 177 0.20 -8.43 -1.21
CA ARG A 177 -0.27 -7.67 -0.03
C ARG A 177 -1.17 -6.51 -0.41
N ALA A 178 -0.89 -5.81 -1.52
CA ALA A 178 -1.75 -4.74 -2.01
C ALA A 178 -3.12 -5.29 -2.43
N ILE A 179 -3.19 -6.40 -3.17
CA ILE A 179 -4.47 -7.06 -3.53
C ILE A 179 -5.20 -7.51 -2.27
N ARG A 180 -4.51 -8.11 -1.30
CA ARG A 180 -5.12 -8.53 -0.01
C ARG A 180 -5.73 -7.36 0.74
N ALA A 181 -5.00 -6.27 0.86
CA ALA A 181 -5.48 -5.07 1.54
C ALA A 181 -6.65 -4.42 0.79
N LEU A 182 -6.65 -4.45 -0.55
CA LEU A 182 -7.79 -4.03 -1.37
C LEU A 182 -9.03 -4.89 -1.05
N PHE A 183 -8.90 -6.21 -1.02
CA PHE A 183 -10.00 -7.12 -0.65
C PHE A 183 -10.54 -6.86 0.75
N ASN A 184 -9.66 -6.66 1.74
CA ASN A 184 -10.09 -6.36 3.10
C ASN A 184 -10.93 -5.07 3.14
N LYS A 185 -10.50 -4.01 2.43
CA LYS A 185 -11.26 -2.76 2.31
C LYS A 185 -12.58 -2.94 1.58
N ALA A 186 -12.62 -3.77 0.54
CA ALA A 186 -13.84 -4.06 -0.19
C ALA A 186 -14.86 -4.82 0.69
N ILE A 187 -14.38 -5.72 1.56
CA ILE A 187 -15.23 -6.41 2.53
C ILE A 187 -15.73 -5.45 3.61
N GLU A 188 -14.85 -4.64 4.18
CA GLU A 188 -15.19 -3.59 5.17
C GLU A 188 -16.25 -2.62 4.65
N ARG A 189 -16.20 -2.26 3.36
CA ARG A 189 -17.17 -1.37 2.69
C ARG A 189 -18.42 -2.08 2.18
N GLY A 190 -18.60 -3.37 2.47
CA GLY A 190 -19.74 -4.15 2.02
C GLY A 190 -19.83 -4.37 0.50
N ILE A 191 -18.73 -4.14 -0.24
CA ILE A 191 -18.64 -4.32 -1.69
C ILE A 191 -18.51 -5.81 -2.04
N VAL A 192 -17.77 -6.55 -1.22
CA VAL A 192 -17.47 -7.97 -1.42
C VAL A 192 -17.84 -8.76 -0.18
N LYS A 193 -18.46 -9.93 -0.36
CA LYS A 193 -18.72 -10.85 0.75
C LYS A 193 -17.43 -11.53 1.19
N GLU A 194 -17.27 -11.74 2.50
CA GLU A 194 -16.11 -12.42 3.06
C GLU A 194 -15.90 -13.84 2.49
N SER A 195 -16.97 -14.49 2.04
CA SER A 195 -16.91 -15.80 1.37
C SER A 195 -16.14 -15.80 0.06
N LEU A 196 -15.94 -14.64 -0.57
CA LEU A 196 -15.15 -14.47 -1.80
C LEU A 196 -13.67 -14.16 -1.52
N TYR A 197 -13.25 -14.10 -0.25
CA TYR A 197 -11.88 -13.72 0.11
C TYR A 197 -10.83 -14.77 -0.30
N PRO A 198 -9.92 -14.49 -1.25
CA PRO A 198 -9.05 -15.51 -1.84
C PRO A 198 -7.85 -15.88 -0.97
N PHE A 199 -7.48 -15.03 -0.02
CA PHE A 199 -6.30 -15.21 0.85
C PHE A 199 -6.55 -16.15 2.04
N LYS A 200 -7.75 -16.73 2.19
CA LYS A 200 -7.93 -17.91 3.06
C LYS A 200 -7.11 -19.08 2.52
N LYS A 201 -7.13 -19.26 1.20
CA LYS A 201 -6.46 -20.36 0.47
C LYS A 201 -5.06 -19.98 -0.01
N TYR A 202 -4.88 -18.80 -0.60
CA TYR A 202 -3.55 -18.36 -1.07
C TYR A 202 -2.72 -17.74 0.07
N LYS A 203 -1.53 -18.28 0.35
CA LYS A 203 -0.66 -17.85 1.47
C LYS A 203 0.50 -16.97 0.99
N ILE A 204 0.60 -15.76 1.55
CA ILE A 204 1.67 -14.80 1.25
C ILE A 204 2.94 -15.05 2.10
N SER A 205 2.85 -15.86 3.15
CA SER A 205 3.91 -16.01 4.17
C SER A 205 5.27 -16.45 3.61
N GLY A 206 5.28 -17.24 2.53
CA GLY A 206 6.50 -17.67 1.84
C GLY A 206 7.15 -16.59 0.95
N LEU A 207 6.47 -15.48 0.69
CA LEU A 207 6.94 -14.40 -0.20
C LEU A 207 7.77 -13.37 0.57
N ARG A 208 8.85 -13.82 1.21
CA ARG A 208 9.81 -12.96 1.91
C ARG A 208 11.08 -12.86 1.09
N GLY A 209 11.53 -11.64 0.82
CA GLY A 209 12.83 -11.43 0.17
C GLY A 209 13.96 -11.91 1.08
N LYS A 210 14.95 -12.61 0.51
CA LYS A 210 16.23 -12.81 1.19
C LYS A 210 16.92 -11.45 1.31
N GLY A 211 17.20 -11.01 2.53
CA GLY A 211 17.96 -9.77 2.76
C GLY A 211 19.38 -9.98 2.23
N PHE A 212 19.83 -9.12 1.32
CA PHE A 212 21.25 -9.13 0.90
C PHE A 212 22.10 -8.51 2.01
N LYS A 213 23.31 -9.06 2.22
CA LYS A 213 24.37 -8.44 3.03
C LYS A 213 24.66 -7.06 2.46
N ARG A 214 24.33 -6.02 3.21
CA ARG A 214 24.41 -4.61 2.76
C ARG A 214 25.21 -3.73 3.70
N ALA A 215 25.60 -4.23 4.87
CA ALA A 215 26.37 -3.44 5.82
C ALA A 215 27.83 -3.35 5.35
N LEU A 216 28.35 -2.14 5.41
CA LEU A 216 29.78 -1.91 5.36
C LEU A 216 30.38 -2.16 6.75
N ASP A 217 31.60 -2.65 6.78
CA ASP A 217 32.39 -2.72 8.02
C ASP A 217 32.97 -1.34 8.37
N PHE A 218 33.56 -1.24 9.56
CA PHE A 218 34.04 0.05 10.07
C PHE A 218 35.18 0.63 9.21
N GLU A 219 36.05 -0.21 8.65
CA GLU A 219 37.16 0.23 7.81
C GLU A 219 36.65 0.83 6.50
N GLU A 220 35.70 0.17 5.84
CA GLU A 220 35.01 0.70 4.65
C GLU A 220 34.29 2.02 4.94
N ILE A 221 33.67 2.17 6.12
CA ILE A 221 33.05 3.43 6.53
C ILE A 221 34.12 4.52 6.66
N MET A 222 35.26 4.23 7.27
CA MET A 222 36.34 5.20 7.42
C MET A 222 36.94 5.61 6.08
N ARG A 223 37.00 4.71 5.09
CA ARG A 223 37.37 5.09 3.71
C ARG A 223 36.42 6.14 3.14
N ILE A 224 35.10 5.98 3.32
CA ILE A 224 34.13 7.00 2.88
C ILE A 224 34.26 8.30 3.67
N VAL A 225 34.52 8.25 4.97
CA VAL A 225 34.68 9.44 5.82
C VAL A 225 35.89 10.26 5.38
N ASN A 226 37.02 9.59 5.13
CA ASN A 226 38.32 10.22 4.91
C ASN A 226 38.68 10.41 3.43
N VAL A 227 37.79 10.05 2.49
CA VAL A 227 38.06 10.16 1.05
C VAL A 227 38.32 11.60 0.63
N ASP A 228 39.40 11.80 -0.14
CA ASP A 228 39.69 13.07 -0.80
C ASP A 228 38.81 13.20 -2.06
N LEU A 229 37.98 14.25 -2.07
CA LEU A 229 37.06 14.57 -3.15
C LEU A 229 37.46 15.82 -3.93
N SER A 230 38.70 16.29 -3.79
CA SER A 230 39.22 17.47 -4.51
C SER A 230 39.03 17.36 -6.03
N ASN A 231 39.20 16.16 -6.59
CA ASN A 231 38.97 15.87 -8.02
C ASN A 231 37.52 15.48 -8.35
N HIS A 232 36.63 15.35 -7.36
CA HIS A 232 35.24 14.89 -7.50
C HIS A 232 34.27 15.75 -6.67
N PRO A 233 34.22 17.08 -6.86
CA PRO A 233 33.43 17.99 -6.01
C PRO A 233 31.92 17.68 -6.03
N HIS A 234 31.39 17.07 -7.10
CA HIS A 234 29.98 16.65 -7.19
C HIS A 234 29.59 15.53 -6.22
N LEU A 235 30.57 14.84 -5.61
CA LEU A 235 30.34 13.77 -4.64
C LEU A 235 30.34 14.24 -3.18
N VAL A 236 30.74 15.49 -2.90
CA VAL A 236 30.82 16.03 -1.53
C VAL A 236 29.51 15.88 -0.79
N ASP A 237 28.40 16.25 -1.43
CA ASP A 237 27.06 16.08 -0.87
C ASP A 237 26.72 14.61 -0.59
N THR A 238 27.11 13.71 -1.49
CA THR A 238 26.84 12.28 -1.34
C THR A 238 27.60 11.70 -0.15
N ARG A 239 28.88 12.07 0.01
CA ARG A 239 29.67 11.72 1.19
C ARG A 239 29.03 12.26 2.45
N ASN A 240 28.68 13.55 2.47
CA ASN A 240 28.07 14.19 3.63
C ASN A 240 26.75 13.53 4.03
N TYR A 241 25.84 13.26 3.08
CA TYR A 241 24.57 12.58 3.39
C TYR A 241 24.80 11.18 3.94
N PHE A 242 25.80 10.45 3.41
CA PHE A 242 26.12 9.11 3.90
C PHE A 242 26.69 9.15 5.34
N VAL A 243 27.70 9.98 5.56
CA VAL A 243 28.37 10.14 6.86
C VAL A 243 27.40 10.67 7.91
N PHE A 244 26.61 11.69 7.57
CA PHE A 244 25.57 12.21 8.44
C PHE A 244 24.56 11.12 8.81
N SER A 245 24.05 10.37 7.82
CA SER A 245 23.14 9.25 8.07
C SER A 245 23.75 8.23 9.02
N PHE A 246 25.00 7.80 8.80
CA PHE A 246 25.69 6.83 9.65
C PHE A 246 25.79 7.30 11.11
N TYR A 247 26.31 8.52 11.34
CA TYR A 247 26.49 9.06 12.70
C TYR A 247 25.19 9.51 13.38
N THR A 248 24.11 9.73 12.63
CA THR A 248 22.78 10.04 13.18
C THR A 248 21.90 8.78 13.30
N ARG A 249 22.48 7.68 13.78
CA ARG A 249 21.80 6.39 14.00
C ARG A 249 21.11 5.82 12.76
N GLY A 250 21.69 6.07 11.58
CA GLY A 250 21.14 5.66 10.30
C GLY A 250 19.90 6.45 9.90
N MET A 251 19.88 7.78 10.07
CA MET A 251 18.77 8.63 9.65
C MET A 251 18.45 8.38 8.17
N ASN A 252 17.18 8.12 7.85
CA ASN A 252 16.82 7.78 6.47
C ASN A 252 16.88 9.02 5.58
N PHE A 253 17.16 8.83 4.29
CA PHE A 253 17.20 9.91 3.29
C PHE A 253 15.93 10.78 3.28
N ALA A 254 14.75 10.19 3.48
CA ALA A 254 13.50 10.95 3.53
C ALA A 254 13.40 11.86 4.77
N ASP A 255 14.01 11.46 5.88
CA ASP A 255 14.04 12.26 7.11
C ASP A 255 15.08 13.39 6.95
N MET A 256 16.28 13.09 6.44
CA MET A 256 17.29 14.11 6.09
C MET A 256 16.73 15.16 5.14
N MET A 257 16.00 14.74 4.09
CA MET A 257 15.40 15.64 3.12
C MET A 257 14.42 16.65 3.74
N GLY A 258 13.81 16.33 4.89
CA GLY A 258 12.88 17.21 5.60
C GLY A 258 13.45 17.82 6.88
N LEU A 259 14.74 17.61 7.17
CA LEU A 259 15.38 18.13 8.38
C LEU A 259 15.53 19.65 8.26
N GLU A 260 15.01 20.39 9.23
CA GLU A 260 15.05 21.86 9.27
C GLU A 260 16.08 22.37 10.28
N TRP A 261 16.60 23.59 10.10
CA TRP A 261 17.56 24.18 11.05
C TRP A 261 16.97 24.34 12.46
N LYS A 262 15.65 24.55 12.58
CA LYS A 262 14.96 24.59 13.88
C LYS A 262 15.00 23.26 14.65
N ASP A 263 15.24 22.16 13.94
CA ASP A 263 15.35 20.81 14.51
C ASP A 263 16.75 20.56 15.10
N VAL A 264 17.70 21.46 14.83
CA VAL A 264 19.11 21.39 15.23
C VAL A 264 19.36 22.38 16.35
N GLU A 265 19.45 21.88 17.58
CA GLU A 265 19.89 22.67 18.73
C GLU A 265 21.42 22.59 18.90
N LYS A 266 21.94 23.30 19.92
CA LYS A 266 23.39 23.41 20.16
C LYS A 266 24.10 22.06 20.17
N ASN A 267 23.54 21.01 20.78
CA ASN A 267 24.20 19.70 20.90
C ASN A 267 23.31 18.52 20.48
N VAL A 268 22.08 18.77 20.05
CA VAL A 268 21.08 17.72 19.83
C VAL A 268 20.27 18.01 18.57
N ILE A 269 19.94 16.97 17.80
CA ILE A 269 18.98 17.02 16.69
C ILE A 269 17.70 16.32 17.15
N TYR A 270 16.57 17.01 17.03
CA TYR A 270 15.24 16.47 17.32
C TYR A 270 14.44 16.32 16.04
N TYR A 271 13.95 15.12 15.74
CA TYR A 271 13.10 14.95 14.56
C TYR A 271 12.07 13.85 14.76
N THR A 272 10.96 13.99 14.02
CA THR A 272 9.92 12.96 13.94
C THR A 272 10.06 12.20 12.64
N ARG A 273 10.28 10.89 12.73
CA ARG A 273 10.50 10.02 11.57
C ARG A 273 9.30 10.03 10.63
N ALA A 274 9.53 10.33 9.35
CA ALA A 274 8.47 10.49 8.35
C ALA A 274 7.60 9.23 8.18
N LYS A 275 8.22 8.04 8.23
CA LYS A 275 7.54 6.76 7.98
C LYS A 275 6.76 6.23 9.19
N THR A 276 7.36 6.25 10.38
CA THR A 276 6.79 5.60 11.59
C THR A 276 6.31 6.59 12.63
N LYS A 277 6.54 7.89 12.43
CA LYS A 277 6.12 8.98 13.32
C LYS A 277 6.67 8.92 14.76
N GLY A 278 7.72 8.12 14.97
CA GLY A 278 8.46 8.12 16.23
C GLY A 278 9.37 9.34 16.35
N ASN A 279 9.48 9.88 17.56
CA ASN A 279 10.37 11.00 17.88
C ASN A 279 11.77 10.49 18.21
N PHE A 280 12.77 11.22 17.74
CA PHE A 280 14.18 10.93 17.97
C PHE A 280 14.86 12.16 18.56
N SER A 281 15.79 11.91 19.48
CA SER A 281 16.74 12.87 20.01
C SER A 281 18.14 12.28 19.80
N ILE A 282 18.97 12.99 19.03
CA ILE A 282 20.28 12.52 18.60
C ILE A 282 21.34 13.52 19.02
N ALA A 283 22.28 13.10 19.87
CA ALA A 283 23.44 13.91 20.21
C ALA A 283 24.32 14.18 18.98
N ILE A 284 24.78 15.41 18.81
CA ILE A 284 25.61 15.83 17.69
C ILE A 284 27.07 15.47 18.00
N MET A 285 27.63 14.56 17.21
CA MET A 285 29.04 14.20 17.25
C MET A 285 29.89 15.11 16.35
N PRO A 286 31.23 15.18 16.53
CA PRO A 286 32.08 16.06 15.71
C PRO A 286 31.91 15.90 14.19
N PRO A 287 31.84 14.68 13.61
CA PRO A 287 31.60 14.54 12.15
C PRO A 287 30.24 15.09 11.70
N VAL A 288 29.23 15.04 12.58
CA VAL A 288 27.91 15.62 12.30
C VAL A 288 27.98 17.14 12.39
N ARG A 289 28.73 17.68 13.36
CA ARG A 289 28.96 19.13 13.51
C ARG A 289 29.60 19.71 12.26
N GLU A 290 30.69 19.12 11.79
CA GLU A 290 31.40 19.57 10.59
C GLU A 290 30.49 19.64 9.36
N ILE A 291 29.61 18.65 9.20
CA ILE A 291 28.64 18.61 8.10
C ILE A 291 27.56 19.70 8.28
N LEU A 292 27.06 19.91 9.49
CA LEU A 292 26.10 20.98 9.78
C LEU A 292 26.73 22.35 9.50
N ASP A 293 27.95 22.60 9.96
CA ASP A 293 28.64 23.87 9.74
C ASP A 293 28.90 24.11 8.25
N TYR A 294 29.30 23.07 7.51
CA TYR A 294 29.43 23.11 6.05
C TYR A 294 28.14 23.56 5.36
N TYR A 295 26.99 22.98 5.71
CA TYR A 295 25.71 23.34 5.11
C TYR A 295 25.10 24.63 5.64
N GLY A 296 25.51 25.09 6.82
CA GLY A 296 25.18 26.44 7.30
C GLY A 296 25.70 27.53 6.35
N ILE A 297 26.79 27.26 5.65
CA ILE A 297 27.41 28.17 4.68
C ILE A 297 27.00 27.82 3.24
N ASN A 298 27.03 26.53 2.87
CA ASN A 298 26.88 26.06 1.49
C ASN A 298 25.46 25.56 1.14
N GLY A 299 24.50 25.70 2.05
CA GLY A 299 23.10 25.33 1.84
C GLY A 299 22.36 26.29 0.90
N TYR A 300 21.07 26.02 0.68
CA TYR A 300 20.22 26.91 -0.14
C TYR A 300 19.76 28.18 0.60
N GLY A 301 20.15 28.39 1.86
CA GLY A 301 19.73 29.54 2.66
C GLY A 301 18.24 29.54 3.02
N ASN A 302 17.54 28.41 2.88
CA ASN A 302 16.17 28.23 3.33
C ASN A 302 16.13 27.43 4.63
N LYS A 303 14.93 27.12 5.14
CA LYS A 303 14.78 26.43 6.43
C LYS A 303 15.38 25.01 6.49
N TYR A 304 15.70 24.36 5.37
CA TYR A 304 16.19 22.98 5.35
C TYR A 304 17.71 22.91 5.50
N VAL A 305 18.18 21.91 6.25
CA VAL A 305 19.62 21.68 6.48
C VAL A 305 20.34 21.30 5.19
N PHE A 306 19.79 20.33 4.46
CA PHE A 306 20.43 19.81 3.24
C PHE A 306 19.84 20.44 1.97
N PRO A 307 20.65 20.69 0.92
CA PRO A 307 20.22 21.28 -0.34
C PRO A 307 19.44 20.29 -1.24
N LEU A 308 18.46 19.61 -0.66
CA LEU A 308 17.58 18.64 -1.34
C LEU A 308 16.26 19.29 -1.77
N LEU A 309 15.83 20.31 -1.01
CA LEU A 309 14.61 21.09 -1.18
C LEU A 309 14.95 22.56 -1.37
N TYR A 310 14.68 23.11 -2.56
CA TYR A 310 15.07 24.48 -2.93
C TYR A 310 13.99 25.54 -2.63
N ARG A 311 12.81 25.13 -2.16
CA ARG A 311 11.71 26.01 -1.76
C ARG A 311 10.94 25.39 -0.59
N GLU A 312 10.10 26.17 0.08
CA GLU A 312 9.45 25.69 1.31
C GLU A 312 8.06 25.08 1.09
N ASN A 313 7.36 25.54 0.05
CA ASN A 313 5.97 25.17 -0.22
C ASN A 313 5.87 24.04 -1.26
N TYR A 314 6.14 22.80 -0.85
CA TYR A 314 5.91 21.61 -1.67
C TYR A 314 4.56 20.98 -1.35
N THR A 315 3.79 20.63 -2.38
CA THR A 315 2.65 19.72 -2.20
C THR A 315 3.16 18.30 -1.89
N PRO A 316 2.35 17.42 -1.25
CA PRO A 316 2.76 16.05 -0.96
C PRO A 316 3.26 15.28 -2.19
N THR A 317 2.64 15.49 -3.35
CA THR A 317 3.03 14.88 -4.63
C THR A 317 4.38 15.43 -5.10
N GLN A 318 4.57 16.74 -5.10
CA GLN A 318 5.84 17.34 -5.51
C GLN A 318 6.99 16.91 -4.59
N LEU A 319 6.74 16.79 -3.28
CA LEU A 319 7.71 16.28 -2.31
C LEU A 319 8.08 14.83 -2.61
N ALA A 320 7.09 13.99 -2.93
CA ALA A 320 7.32 12.59 -3.30
C ALA A 320 8.15 12.45 -4.59
N ASP A 321 7.86 13.25 -5.61
CA ASP A 321 8.58 13.25 -6.89
C ASP A 321 10.01 13.77 -6.71
N ARG A 322 10.18 14.87 -5.97
CA ARG A 322 11.49 15.41 -5.63
C ARG A 322 12.32 14.38 -4.87
N LYS A 323 11.73 13.72 -3.88
CA LYS A 323 12.39 12.65 -3.11
C LYS A 323 12.84 11.52 -4.03
N HIS A 324 11.98 11.08 -4.95
CA HIS A 324 12.33 10.02 -5.88
C HIS A 324 13.51 10.41 -6.77
N LYS A 325 13.49 11.62 -7.32
CA LYS A 325 14.59 12.16 -8.14
C LYS A 325 15.89 12.27 -7.36
N MET A 326 15.86 12.94 -6.20
CA MET A 326 17.06 13.17 -5.40
C MET A 326 17.65 11.87 -4.84
N LEU A 327 16.80 10.92 -4.44
CA LEU A 327 17.25 9.60 -4.00
C LEU A 327 17.91 8.81 -5.15
N GLY A 328 17.42 8.96 -6.38
CA GLY A 328 18.02 8.36 -7.57
C GLY A 328 19.43 8.91 -7.83
N ILE A 329 19.58 10.24 -7.79
CA ILE A 329 20.86 10.93 -7.94
C ILE A 329 21.82 10.48 -6.83
N TYR A 330 21.37 10.54 -5.57
CA TYR A 330 22.18 10.12 -4.43
C TYR A 330 22.65 8.67 -4.53
N ASN A 331 21.77 7.72 -4.85
CA ASN A 331 22.18 6.32 -5.00
C ASN A 331 23.12 6.10 -6.20
N LYS A 332 23.01 6.88 -7.28
CA LYS A 332 23.92 6.82 -8.42
C LYS A 332 25.33 7.28 -7.98
N ASN A 333 25.40 8.47 -7.40
CA ASN A 333 26.66 9.06 -6.93
C ASN A 333 27.28 8.24 -5.80
N LEU A 334 26.46 7.60 -4.95
CA LEU A 334 26.96 6.74 -3.87
C LEU A 334 27.69 5.51 -4.42
N LYS A 335 27.26 4.96 -5.55
CA LYS A 335 27.98 3.86 -6.22
C LYS A 335 29.31 4.32 -6.79
N GLU A 336 29.36 5.51 -7.36
CA GLU A 336 30.60 6.12 -7.83
C GLU A 336 31.58 6.37 -6.67
N LEU A 337 31.08 6.94 -5.56
CA LEU A 337 31.84 7.13 -4.33
C LEU A 337 32.38 5.80 -3.77
N ALA A 338 31.56 4.74 -3.79
CA ALA A 338 31.97 3.41 -3.37
C ALA A 338 33.11 2.85 -4.24
N THR A 339 33.06 3.05 -5.56
CA THR A 339 34.16 2.66 -6.46
C THR A 339 35.46 3.40 -6.12
N ILE A 340 35.40 4.71 -5.87
CA ILE A 340 36.57 5.51 -5.47
C ILE A 340 37.16 5.02 -4.13
N CYS A 341 36.30 4.59 -3.21
CA CYS A 341 36.70 4.05 -1.91
C CYS A 341 37.03 2.54 -1.94
N GLU A 342 37.13 1.92 -3.11
CA GLU A 342 37.42 0.49 -3.31
C GLU A 342 36.43 -0.45 -2.59
N ILE A 343 35.15 -0.06 -2.53
CA ILE A 343 34.09 -0.83 -1.91
C ILE A 343 33.36 -1.65 -2.98
N THR A 344 33.50 -2.97 -2.91
CA THR A 344 32.89 -3.92 -3.87
C THR A 344 31.44 -4.27 -3.54
N LYS A 345 31.00 -4.00 -2.30
CA LYS A 345 29.62 -4.24 -1.84
C LYS A 345 28.65 -3.28 -2.54
N ASN A 346 27.45 -3.78 -2.87
CA ASN A 346 26.42 -2.94 -3.50
C ASN A 346 25.86 -1.91 -2.51
N VAL A 347 26.03 -0.63 -2.82
CA VAL A 347 25.62 0.48 -1.96
C VAL A 347 24.28 1.11 -2.35
N SER A 348 23.56 1.60 -1.34
CA SER A 348 22.32 2.37 -1.47
C SER A 348 22.11 3.22 -0.22
N SER A 349 21.15 4.14 -0.26
CA SER A 349 20.81 5.00 0.89
C SER A 349 20.52 4.29 2.22
N TYR A 350 20.13 3.02 2.19
CA TYR A 350 19.91 2.25 3.43
C TYR A 350 21.18 1.64 4.00
N VAL A 351 22.27 1.61 3.24
CA VAL A 351 23.54 1.01 3.67
C VAL A 351 24.10 1.70 4.91
N ALA A 352 24.11 3.04 4.97
CA ALA A 352 24.56 3.76 6.16
C ALA A 352 23.88 3.28 7.46
N ARG A 353 22.56 3.05 7.40
CA ARG A 353 21.78 2.53 8.53
C ARG A 353 22.11 1.06 8.87
N HIS A 354 22.30 0.22 7.85
CA HIS A 354 22.72 -1.17 8.06
C HIS A 354 24.14 -1.22 8.66
N SER A 355 25.06 -0.43 8.14
CA SER A 355 26.44 -0.31 8.63
C SER A 355 26.47 0.20 10.07
N PHE A 356 25.69 1.23 10.42
CA PHE A 356 25.59 1.73 11.79
C PHE A 356 25.22 0.61 12.78
N ALA A 357 24.14 -0.13 12.48
CA ALA A 357 23.69 -1.23 13.33
C ALA A 357 24.74 -2.35 13.43
N ASN A 358 25.37 -2.70 12.31
CA ASN A 358 26.39 -3.75 12.24
C ASN A 358 27.67 -3.36 13.00
N CYS A 359 28.15 -2.13 12.83
CA CYS A 359 29.34 -1.62 13.50
C CYS A 359 29.15 -1.58 15.03
N LEU A 360 27.98 -1.13 15.51
CA LEU A 360 27.67 -1.18 16.94
C LEU A 360 27.65 -2.62 17.46
N LYS A 361 27.08 -3.54 16.68
CA LYS A 361 27.05 -4.95 17.07
C LYS A 361 28.44 -5.57 17.14
N GLN A 362 29.29 -5.32 16.15
CA GLN A 362 30.68 -5.76 16.13
C GLN A 362 31.50 -5.18 17.29
N LYS A 363 31.14 -3.97 17.77
CA LYS A 363 31.70 -3.36 18.98
C LYS A 363 31.06 -3.85 20.29
N GLY A 364 30.22 -4.88 20.25
CA GLY A 364 29.65 -5.52 21.44
C GLY A 364 28.43 -4.82 22.05
N VAL A 365 27.83 -3.83 21.37
CA VAL A 365 26.64 -3.15 21.88
C VAL A 365 25.44 -4.11 21.91
N ALA A 366 24.66 -4.06 22.99
CA ALA A 366 23.51 -4.92 23.19
C ALA A 366 22.42 -4.67 22.12
N THR A 367 21.75 -5.76 21.71
CA THR A 367 20.79 -5.75 20.58
C THR A 367 19.57 -4.87 20.85
N ASP A 368 19.11 -4.79 22.08
CA ASP A 368 18.05 -3.91 22.57
C ASP A 368 18.43 -2.43 22.40
N VAL A 369 19.63 -2.03 22.82
CA VAL A 369 20.18 -0.67 22.63
C VAL A 369 20.28 -0.31 21.15
N ILE A 370 20.72 -1.24 20.31
CA ILE A 370 20.75 -1.06 18.85
C ILE A 370 19.33 -0.91 18.30
N SER A 371 18.38 -1.72 18.77
CA SER A 371 16.97 -1.67 18.35
C SER A 371 16.32 -0.34 18.68
N GLU A 372 16.56 0.15 19.90
CA GLU A 372 16.08 1.44 20.37
C GLU A 372 16.72 2.60 19.61
N SER A 373 18.04 2.54 19.37
CA SER A 373 18.77 3.53 18.57
C SER A 373 18.20 3.68 17.16
N LEU A 374 17.69 2.58 16.58
CA LEU A 374 17.03 2.56 15.28
C LEU A 374 15.53 2.95 15.37
N GLY A 375 14.94 3.06 16.56
CA GLY A 375 13.51 3.27 16.77
C GLY A 375 12.65 2.14 16.18
N HIS A 376 13.12 0.90 16.32
CA HIS A 376 12.35 -0.29 15.98
C HIS A 376 11.51 -0.73 17.18
N GLN A 377 10.18 -0.76 17.02
CA GLN A 377 9.26 -1.27 18.04
C GLN A 377 9.24 -2.81 18.15
N ASN A 378 9.87 -3.51 17.21
CA ASN A 378 9.90 -4.98 17.18
C ASN A 378 11.33 -5.48 17.00
N LEU A 379 11.83 -6.23 17.97
CA LEU A 379 13.15 -6.85 17.97
C LEU A 379 13.39 -7.75 16.76
N THR A 380 12.36 -8.39 16.20
CA THR A 380 12.48 -9.22 14.99
C THR A 380 13.01 -8.43 13.80
N VAL A 381 12.66 -7.15 13.72
CA VAL A 381 13.16 -6.25 12.68
C VAL A 381 14.66 -6.11 12.88
N THR A 382 15.12 -5.72 14.07
CA THR A 382 16.53 -5.58 14.44
C THR A 382 17.31 -6.90 14.29
N GLN A 383 16.73 -8.05 14.67
CA GLN A 383 17.33 -9.36 14.45
C GLN A 383 17.54 -9.67 12.97
N ALA A 384 16.68 -9.22 12.05
CA ALA A 384 16.94 -9.36 10.61
C ALA A 384 18.10 -8.48 10.12
N TYR A 385 18.42 -7.38 10.81
CA TYR A 385 19.65 -6.60 10.57
C TYR A 385 20.89 -7.29 11.13
N LEU A 386 20.73 -8.02 12.25
CA LEU A 386 21.82 -8.60 13.05
C LEU A 386 22.01 -10.10 12.83
N LYS A 387 21.22 -10.75 11.96
CA LYS A 387 21.14 -12.21 11.82
C LYS A 387 22.39 -12.86 11.24
N GLU A 388 23.39 -12.06 10.92
CA GLU A 388 24.68 -12.52 10.44
C GLU A 388 25.70 -12.11 11.49
N LEU A 389 25.81 -12.95 12.54
CA LEU A 389 27.02 -12.96 13.35
C LEU A 389 28.16 -13.30 12.39
N ASP A 390 29.08 -12.37 12.23
CA ASP A 390 30.38 -12.68 11.67
C ASP A 390 31.00 -13.75 12.57
N THR A 391 31.55 -14.82 11.99
CA THR A 391 32.16 -15.93 12.73
C THR A 391 33.16 -15.40 13.78
N GLN A 392 33.82 -14.28 13.45
CA GLN A 392 34.73 -13.54 14.31
C GLN A 392 34.15 -13.06 15.66
N VAL A 393 32.86 -12.71 15.74
CA VAL A 393 32.23 -12.29 17.01
C VAL A 393 31.97 -13.50 17.90
N VAL A 394 31.65 -14.64 17.29
CA VAL A 394 31.51 -15.92 18.02
C VAL A 394 32.88 -16.36 18.52
N ASP A 395 33.91 -16.28 17.67
CA ASP A 395 35.28 -16.64 18.03
C ASP A 395 35.84 -15.76 19.17
N LYS A 396 35.62 -14.43 19.12
CA LYS A 396 35.96 -13.52 20.24
C LYS A 396 35.16 -13.78 21.52
N ALA A 397 33.92 -14.25 21.43
CA ALA A 397 33.16 -14.63 22.61
C ALA A 397 33.71 -15.92 23.24
N LEU A 398 34.31 -16.80 22.43
CA LEU A 398 34.99 -18.00 22.91
C LEU A 398 36.36 -17.71 23.54
N GLU A 399 37.02 -16.59 23.18
CA GLU A 399 38.24 -16.13 23.87
C GLU A 399 38.01 -15.83 25.36
N VAL A 400 36.76 -15.59 25.80
CA VAL A 400 36.41 -15.40 27.22
C VAL A 400 36.53 -16.72 28.02
N LEU A 401 36.64 -17.86 27.34
CA LEU A 401 36.85 -19.19 27.94
C LEU A 401 38.33 -19.56 28.10
N LEU A 402 39.25 -18.72 27.60
CA LEU A 402 40.70 -18.79 27.82
C LEU A 402 41.08 -17.83 28.95
#